data_AF-A0A926JYG2-F1
#
_entry.id   AF-A0A926JYG2-F1
#
_cell.length_a   1.000
_cell.length_b   1.000
_cell.length_c   1.000
_cell.angle_alpha   90.00
_cell.angle_beta   90.00
_cell.angle_gamma   90.00
#
_symmetry.space_group_name_H-M   'P 1'
#
loop_
_entity.id
_entity.type
_entity.pdbx_description
1 polymer ?
#
loop_
_entity_poly.entity_id
_entity_poly.type
_entity_poly.pdbx_seq_one_letter_code
_entity_poly.pdbx_strand_id
1 'polypeptide(L)'
;MLIVWILLGLVVLLAVVGVVMYNGLIGLRNKVEEGWRQIDVELKRRHDLIPNLVETVKGYAAHERGTLEEVMQARSAAMSGAATPAAAAQAEGQLSQALGRLLAVAEAYPDLKANQNFLALQSELTSTEDRIASSRRYYNALVRDLNTKVESVPSNIVANIAGVKRAEYFETPATEAIVPSVSFGGQGVGGATPPPGVSASTQPGALGGPSTQPGAAPGALPQAQAPGGAQPDPTTDSGTPQA
;
A
#
# COMPACT_ATOMS: atom_id res chain seq x y z
N MET A 1 47.80 8.57 -27.89
CA MET A 1 47.75 7.42 -26.94
C MET A 1 46.94 7.75 -25.70
N LEU A 2 47.27 8.81 -24.94
CA LEU A 2 46.49 9.22 -23.76
C LEU A 2 44.99 9.43 -24.03
N ILE A 3 44.63 10.16 -25.10
CA ILE A 3 43.23 10.42 -25.49
C ILE A 3 42.45 9.12 -25.75
N VAL A 4 43.09 8.12 -26.36
CA VAL A 4 42.47 6.81 -26.64
C VAL A 4 42.14 6.09 -25.32
N TRP A 5 43.04 6.12 -24.35
CA TRP A 5 42.80 5.54 -23.03
C TRP A 5 41.70 6.26 -22.25
N ILE A 6 41.61 7.60 -22.38
CA ILE A 6 40.52 8.39 -21.77
C ILE A 6 39.16 8.01 -22.37
N LEU A 7 39.08 7.93 -23.71
CA LEU A 7 37.85 7.54 -24.40
C LEU A 7 37.44 6.10 -24.05
N LEU A 8 38.39 5.17 -24.00
CA LEU A 8 38.14 3.80 -23.60
C LEU A 8 37.63 3.71 -22.15
N GLY A 9 38.28 4.44 -21.22
CA GLY A 9 37.83 4.53 -19.83
C GLY A 9 36.42 5.09 -19.71
N LEU A 10 36.07 6.11 -20.49
CA LEU A 10 34.72 6.68 -20.51
C LEU A 10 33.68 5.68 -21.02
N VAL A 11 33.99 4.93 -22.08
CA VAL A 11 33.09 3.88 -22.62
C VAL A 11 32.86 2.78 -21.60
N VAL A 12 33.92 2.31 -20.93
CA VAL A 12 33.81 1.30 -19.87
C VAL A 12 32.96 1.82 -18.71
N LEU A 13 33.15 3.07 -18.29
CA LEU A 13 32.34 3.70 -17.24
C LEU A 13 30.85 3.73 -17.63
N LEU A 14 30.53 4.17 -18.84
CA LEU A 14 29.15 4.20 -19.33
C LEU A 14 28.52 2.81 -19.41
N ALA A 15 29.30 1.80 -19.85
CA ALA A 15 28.83 0.41 -19.89
C ALA A 15 28.50 -0.12 -18.48
N VAL A 16 29.37 0.12 -17.49
CA VAL A 16 29.12 -0.30 -16.10
C VAL A 16 27.87 0.37 -15.53
N VAL A 17 27.71 1.68 -15.74
CA VAL A 17 26.51 2.42 -15.31
C VAL A 17 25.25 1.85 -15.96
N GLY A 18 25.31 1.56 -17.27
CA GLY A 18 24.21 0.96 -18.01
C GLY A 18 23.78 -0.41 -17.44
N VAL A 19 24.74 -1.28 -17.12
CA VAL A 19 24.46 -2.60 -16.54
C VAL A 19 23.79 -2.48 -15.16
N VAL A 20 24.26 -1.55 -14.31
CA VAL A 20 23.66 -1.31 -12.98
C VAL A 20 22.22 -0.81 -13.13
N MET A 21 21.97 0.14 -14.03
CA MET A 21 20.62 0.66 -14.30
C MET A 21 19.69 -0.43 -14.86
N TYR A 22 20.19 -1.25 -15.79
CA TYR A 22 19.43 -2.34 -16.39
C TYR A 22 18.97 -3.34 -15.33
N ASN A 23 19.90 -3.83 -14.51
CA ASN A 23 19.57 -4.77 -13.43
C ASN A 23 18.62 -4.16 -12.40
N GLY A 24 18.79 -2.87 -12.10
CA GLY A 24 17.87 -2.13 -11.22
C GLY A 24 16.45 -2.02 -11.76
N LEU A 25 16.28 -1.82 -13.07
CA LEU A 25 14.98 -1.75 -13.74
C LEU A 25 14.30 -3.14 -13.80
N ILE A 26 15.03 -4.18 -14.18
CA ILE A 26 14.51 -5.55 -14.20
C ILE A 26 14.10 -5.99 -12.79
N GLY A 27 14.93 -5.73 -11.79
CA GLY A 27 14.60 -6.02 -10.39
C GLY A 27 13.33 -5.32 -9.93
N LEU A 28 13.11 -4.07 -10.36
CA LEU A 28 11.90 -3.32 -10.01
C LEU A 28 10.66 -3.85 -10.74
N ARG A 29 10.78 -4.23 -12.02
CA ARG A 29 9.71 -4.90 -12.77
C ARG A 29 9.26 -6.18 -12.07
N ASN A 30 10.21 -7.01 -11.65
CA ASN A 30 9.90 -8.26 -10.96
C ASN A 30 9.21 -8.01 -9.60
N LYS A 31 9.59 -6.96 -8.87
CA LYS A 31 8.91 -6.56 -7.63
C LYS A 31 7.48 -6.11 -7.88
N VAL A 32 7.22 -5.34 -8.94
CA VAL A 32 5.85 -4.94 -9.32
C VAL A 32 5.00 -6.18 -9.62
N GLU A 33 5.55 -7.13 -10.37
CA GLU A 33 4.86 -8.39 -10.68
C GLU A 33 4.60 -9.23 -9.41
N GLU A 34 5.56 -9.31 -8.50
CA GLU A 34 5.39 -9.96 -7.20
C GLU A 34 4.29 -9.30 -6.36
N GLY A 35 4.29 -7.98 -6.28
CA GLY A 35 3.25 -7.22 -5.58
C GLY A 35 1.87 -7.45 -6.18
N TRP A 36 1.78 -7.60 -7.50
CA TRP A 36 0.53 -7.96 -8.19
C TRP A 36 0.08 -9.37 -7.81
N ARG A 37 0.98 -10.36 -7.84
CA ARG A 37 0.65 -11.74 -7.46
C ARG A 37 0.17 -11.83 -6.01
N GLN A 38 0.73 -11.03 -5.10
CA GLN A 38 0.27 -10.98 -3.72
C GLN A 38 -1.17 -10.43 -3.59
N ILE A 39 -1.54 -9.43 -4.39
CA ILE A 39 -2.93 -8.94 -4.45
C ILE A 39 -3.83 -10.05 -4.97
N ASP A 40 -3.47 -10.68 -6.10
CA ASP A 40 -4.29 -11.71 -6.76
C ASP A 40 -4.64 -12.89 -5.83
N VAL A 41 -3.69 -13.36 -5.02
CA VAL A 41 -3.92 -14.42 -4.03
C VAL A 41 -4.99 -14.01 -3.00
N GLU A 42 -4.93 -12.78 -2.50
CA GLU A 42 -5.91 -12.29 -1.52
C GLU A 42 -7.27 -12.02 -2.15
N LEU A 43 -7.32 -11.52 -3.40
CA LEU A 43 -8.58 -11.40 -4.15
C LEU A 43 -9.26 -12.75 -4.32
N LYS A 44 -8.49 -13.78 -4.73
CA LYS A 44 -8.98 -15.15 -4.87
C LYS A 44 -9.54 -15.68 -3.55
N ARG A 45 -8.81 -15.50 -2.43
CA ARG A 45 -9.31 -15.88 -1.09
C ARG A 45 -10.65 -15.20 -0.79
N ARG A 46 -10.76 -13.88 -1.03
CA ARG A 46 -12.01 -13.14 -0.83
C ARG A 46 -13.14 -13.75 -1.64
N HIS A 47 -12.89 -14.06 -2.90
CA HIS A 47 -13.88 -14.68 -3.78
C HIS A 47 -14.29 -16.07 -3.32
N ASP A 48 -13.37 -16.87 -2.82
CA ASP A 48 -13.65 -18.24 -2.37
C ASP A 48 -14.49 -18.28 -1.08
N LEU A 49 -14.44 -17.23 -0.25
CA LEU A 49 -15.24 -17.12 0.98
C LEU A 49 -16.70 -16.72 0.73
N ILE A 50 -16.97 -15.98 -0.35
CA ILE A 50 -18.31 -15.40 -0.61
C ILE A 50 -19.42 -16.44 -0.74
N PRO A 51 -19.25 -17.57 -1.46
CA PRO A 51 -20.32 -18.57 -1.57
C PRO A 51 -20.75 -19.13 -0.21
N ASN A 52 -19.79 -19.37 0.69
CA ASN A 52 -20.05 -19.85 2.05
C ASN A 52 -20.78 -18.79 2.89
N LEU A 53 -20.40 -17.51 2.73
CA LEU A 53 -21.10 -16.40 3.37
C LEU A 53 -22.56 -16.31 2.87
N VAL A 54 -22.76 -16.34 1.56
CA VAL A 54 -24.08 -16.28 0.92
C VAL A 54 -24.98 -17.42 1.40
N GLU A 55 -24.47 -18.66 1.43
CA GLU A 55 -25.25 -19.82 1.90
C GLU A 55 -25.59 -19.70 3.39
N THR A 56 -24.67 -19.18 4.21
CA THR A 56 -24.94 -18.91 5.63
C THR A 56 -26.05 -17.87 5.80
N VAL A 57 -25.98 -16.75 5.08
CA VAL A 57 -27.02 -15.71 5.15
C VAL A 57 -28.37 -16.23 4.64
N LYS A 58 -28.37 -16.99 3.55
CA LYS A 58 -29.58 -17.57 2.96
C LYS A 58 -30.35 -18.48 3.92
N GLY A 59 -29.66 -19.16 4.83
CA GLY A 59 -30.28 -19.98 5.88
C GLY A 59 -31.17 -19.20 6.86
N TYR A 60 -30.91 -17.90 7.03
CA TYR A 60 -31.62 -17.02 7.97
C TYR A 60 -32.47 -15.94 7.28
N ALA A 61 -32.02 -15.45 6.12
CA ALA A 61 -32.59 -14.33 5.39
C ALA A 61 -33.04 -14.76 3.97
N ALA A 62 -33.79 -15.85 3.85
CA ALA A 62 -34.19 -16.42 2.55
C ALA A 62 -35.03 -15.48 1.67
N HIS A 63 -35.62 -14.42 2.25
CA HIS A 63 -36.38 -13.39 1.55
C HIS A 63 -35.50 -12.35 0.84
N GLU A 64 -34.21 -12.30 1.17
CA GLU A 64 -33.23 -11.31 0.67
C GLU A 64 -32.55 -11.77 -0.63
N ARG A 65 -33.31 -12.40 -1.52
CA ARG A 65 -32.78 -13.02 -2.75
C ARG A 65 -32.08 -12.01 -3.66
N GLY A 66 -32.66 -10.81 -3.82
CA GLY A 66 -32.07 -9.75 -4.63
C GLY A 66 -30.68 -9.36 -4.13
N THR A 67 -30.53 -9.14 -2.82
CA THR A 67 -29.24 -8.81 -2.20
C THR A 67 -28.21 -9.94 -2.38
N LEU A 68 -28.62 -11.20 -2.20
CA LEU A 68 -27.73 -12.36 -2.38
C LEU A 68 -27.31 -12.54 -3.85
N GLU A 69 -28.22 -12.32 -4.80
CA GLU A 69 -27.93 -12.34 -6.24
C GLU A 69 -26.97 -11.23 -6.64
N GLU A 70 -27.16 -10.00 -6.14
CA GLU A 70 -26.23 -8.88 -6.38
C GLU A 70 -24.81 -9.21 -5.91
N VAL A 71 -24.65 -9.83 -4.74
CA VAL A 71 -23.34 -10.24 -4.22
C VAL A 71 -22.69 -11.29 -5.12
N MET A 72 -23.45 -12.29 -5.54
CA MET A 72 -22.95 -13.35 -6.43
C MET A 72 -22.60 -12.80 -7.83
N GLN A 73 -23.38 -11.85 -8.35
CA GLN A 73 -23.09 -11.17 -9.61
C GLN A 73 -21.82 -10.32 -9.50
N ALA A 74 -21.69 -9.53 -8.44
CA ALA A 74 -20.49 -8.72 -8.19
C ALA A 74 -19.24 -9.59 -8.03
N ARG A 75 -19.36 -10.74 -7.34
CA ARG A 75 -18.29 -11.75 -7.26
C ARG A 75 -17.92 -12.27 -8.65
N SER A 76 -18.90 -12.65 -9.46
CA SER A 76 -18.64 -13.15 -10.81
C SER A 76 -17.95 -12.11 -11.68
N ALA A 77 -18.35 -10.84 -11.59
CA ALA A 77 -17.71 -9.75 -12.30
C ALA A 77 -16.24 -9.57 -11.85
N ALA A 78 -15.98 -9.58 -10.54
CA ALA A 78 -14.64 -9.52 -9.96
C ALA A 78 -13.75 -10.70 -10.38
N MET A 79 -14.30 -11.92 -10.44
CA MET A 79 -13.58 -13.13 -10.86
C MET A 79 -13.32 -13.21 -12.36
N SER A 80 -14.13 -12.56 -13.20
CA SER A 80 -14.09 -12.73 -14.66
C SER A 80 -12.81 -12.20 -15.34
N GLY A 81 -11.79 -11.85 -14.56
CA GLY A 81 -10.47 -11.50 -15.04
C GLY A 81 -10.51 -10.12 -15.65
N ALA A 82 -10.54 -9.09 -14.80
CA ALA A 82 -10.28 -7.76 -15.28
C ALA A 82 -8.90 -7.74 -15.95
N ALA A 83 -8.87 -7.35 -17.23
CA ALA A 83 -7.67 -7.44 -18.08
C ALA A 83 -6.49 -6.62 -17.55
N THR A 84 -6.74 -5.68 -16.62
CA THR A 84 -5.73 -4.82 -16.02
C THR A 84 -5.97 -4.61 -14.52
N PRO A 85 -4.93 -4.21 -13.75
CA PRO A 85 -5.05 -3.85 -12.34
C PRO A 85 -6.14 -2.80 -12.06
N ALA A 86 -6.27 -1.78 -12.89
CA ALA A 86 -7.27 -0.73 -12.69
C ALA A 86 -8.71 -1.29 -12.83
N ALA A 87 -8.95 -2.12 -13.85
CA ALA A 87 -10.25 -2.76 -14.03
C ALA A 87 -10.57 -3.74 -12.88
N ALA A 88 -9.55 -4.43 -12.34
CA ALA A 88 -9.71 -5.30 -11.18
C ALA A 88 -10.11 -4.48 -9.96
N ALA A 89 -9.44 -3.35 -9.71
CA ALA A 89 -9.76 -2.46 -8.60
C ALA A 89 -11.20 -1.92 -8.67
N GLN A 90 -11.72 -1.67 -9.87
CA GLN A 90 -13.11 -1.26 -10.06
C GLN A 90 -14.10 -2.38 -9.70
N ALA A 91 -13.88 -3.59 -10.22
CA ALA A 91 -14.76 -4.72 -9.94
C ALA A 91 -14.74 -5.10 -8.44
N GLU A 92 -13.56 -5.08 -7.82
CA GLU A 92 -13.43 -5.32 -6.38
C GLU A 92 -14.14 -4.25 -5.54
N GLY A 93 -14.15 -2.99 -6.00
CA GLY A 93 -14.90 -1.91 -5.35
C GLY A 93 -16.41 -2.16 -5.37
N GLN A 94 -16.95 -2.63 -6.50
CA GLN A 94 -18.37 -3.00 -6.62
C GLN A 94 -18.72 -4.18 -5.70
N LEU A 95 -17.84 -5.17 -5.62
CA LEU A 95 -18.00 -6.29 -4.70
C LEU A 95 -17.95 -5.85 -3.24
N SER A 96 -17.03 -4.96 -2.85
CA SER A 96 -17.00 -4.39 -1.50
C SER A 96 -18.32 -3.67 -1.16
N GLN A 97 -18.90 -2.94 -2.12
CA GLN A 97 -20.17 -2.25 -1.93
C GLN A 97 -21.34 -3.23 -1.76
N ALA A 98 -21.38 -4.32 -2.55
CA ALA A 98 -22.38 -5.37 -2.43
C ALA A 98 -22.28 -6.11 -1.08
N LEU A 99 -21.06 -6.42 -0.62
CA LEU A 99 -20.82 -7.00 0.69
C LEU A 99 -21.26 -6.05 1.82
N GLY A 100 -21.04 -4.74 1.68
CA GLY A 100 -21.56 -3.74 2.62
C GLY A 100 -23.08 -3.77 2.75
N ARG A 101 -23.82 -3.92 1.63
CA ARG A 101 -25.28 -4.08 1.64
C ARG A 101 -25.71 -5.39 2.33
N LEU A 102 -24.99 -6.48 2.06
CA LEU A 102 -25.25 -7.77 2.70
C LEU A 102 -25.07 -7.71 4.23
N LEU A 103 -24.06 -6.98 4.70
CA LEU A 103 -23.84 -6.78 6.13
C LEU A 103 -24.95 -5.92 6.76
N ALA A 104 -25.44 -4.89 6.06
CA ALA A 104 -26.57 -4.10 6.53
C ALA A 104 -27.85 -4.95 6.65
N VAL A 105 -28.08 -5.87 5.71
CA VAL A 105 -29.16 -6.86 5.81
C VAL A 105 -28.98 -7.72 7.06
N ALA A 106 -27.77 -8.20 7.34
CA ALA A 106 -27.51 -9.03 8.53
C ALA A 106 -27.83 -8.33 9.86
N GLU A 107 -27.84 -6.99 9.92
CA GLU A 107 -28.26 -6.26 11.13
C GLU A 107 -29.75 -6.44 11.46
N ALA A 108 -30.59 -6.67 10.45
CA ALA A 108 -32.01 -6.93 10.62
C ALA A 108 -32.33 -8.35 11.14
N TYR A 109 -31.34 -9.25 11.17
CA TYR A 109 -31.49 -10.66 11.56
C TYR A 109 -30.61 -10.99 12.78
N PRO A 110 -31.11 -10.83 14.02
CA PRO A 110 -30.32 -11.05 15.25
C PRO A 110 -29.69 -12.44 15.35
N ASP A 111 -30.41 -13.49 14.94
CA ASP A 111 -29.91 -14.88 14.98
C ASP A 111 -28.73 -15.10 14.03
N LEU A 112 -28.75 -14.47 12.85
CA LEU A 112 -27.64 -14.49 11.90
C LEU A 112 -26.45 -13.68 12.45
N LYS A 113 -26.72 -12.52 13.03
CA LYS A 113 -25.69 -11.67 13.65
C LYS A 113 -24.96 -12.37 14.80
N ALA A 114 -25.65 -13.24 15.53
CA ALA A 114 -25.09 -14.08 16.58
C ALA A 114 -24.52 -15.42 16.09
N ASN A 115 -24.62 -15.73 14.79
CA ASN A 115 -24.14 -16.98 14.25
C ASN A 115 -22.60 -16.99 14.18
N GLN A 116 -21.98 -17.97 14.85
CA GLN A 116 -20.51 -18.07 14.94
C GLN A 116 -19.84 -18.29 13.57
N ASN A 117 -20.46 -19.02 12.65
CA ASN A 117 -19.90 -19.25 11.31
C ASN A 117 -19.94 -17.96 10.48
N PHE A 118 -21.04 -17.19 10.57
CA PHE A 118 -21.15 -15.89 9.92
C PHE A 118 -20.08 -14.91 10.45
N LEU A 119 -19.93 -14.81 11.77
CA LEU A 119 -18.92 -13.95 12.40
C LEU A 119 -17.49 -14.36 12.00
N ALA A 120 -17.21 -15.67 11.91
CA ALA A 120 -15.91 -16.15 11.46
C ALA A 120 -15.62 -15.77 10.00
N LEU A 121 -16.60 -15.96 9.10
CA LEU A 121 -16.47 -15.56 7.69
C LEU A 121 -16.32 -14.05 7.52
N GLN A 122 -17.07 -13.26 8.28
CA GLN A 122 -16.94 -11.80 8.29
C GLN A 122 -15.53 -11.38 8.76
N SER A 123 -15.01 -12.00 9.82
CA SER A 123 -13.66 -11.73 10.32
C SER A 123 -12.59 -12.10 9.30
N GLU A 124 -12.75 -13.23 8.59
CA GLU A 124 -11.80 -13.63 7.54
C GLU A 124 -11.84 -12.66 6.35
N LEU A 125 -13.03 -12.28 5.89
CA LEU A 125 -13.20 -11.29 4.84
C LEU A 125 -12.60 -9.93 5.20
N THR A 126 -12.78 -9.49 6.44
CA THR A 126 -12.20 -8.22 6.94
C THR A 126 -10.68 -8.29 6.95
N SER A 127 -10.10 -9.38 7.47
CA SER A 127 -8.66 -9.62 7.45
C SER A 127 -8.09 -9.66 6.03
N THR A 128 -8.81 -10.28 5.09
CA THR A 128 -8.43 -10.28 3.68
C THR A 128 -8.51 -8.88 3.07
N GLU A 129 -9.52 -8.08 3.38
CA GLU A 129 -9.61 -6.69 2.90
C GLU A 129 -8.46 -5.82 3.43
N ASP A 130 -8.09 -5.97 4.70
CA ASP A 130 -6.93 -5.26 5.28
C ASP A 130 -5.62 -5.65 4.58
N ARG A 131 -5.45 -6.93 4.26
CA ARG A 131 -4.31 -7.44 3.48
C ARG A 131 -4.31 -6.88 2.07
N ILE A 132 -5.45 -6.85 1.38
CA ILE A 132 -5.60 -6.25 0.06
C ILE A 132 -5.24 -4.76 0.11
N ALA A 133 -5.73 -4.02 1.10
CA ALA A 133 -5.44 -2.59 1.27
C ALA A 133 -3.95 -2.33 1.50
N SER A 134 -3.29 -3.17 2.30
CA SER A 134 -1.84 -3.10 2.51
C SER A 134 -1.05 -3.42 1.24
N SER A 135 -1.39 -4.52 0.57
CA SER A 135 -0.76 -4.96 -0.68
C SER A 135 -0.95 -3.93 -1.80
N ARG A 136 -2.11 -3.27 -1.87
CA ARG A 136 -2.38 -2.15 -2.79
C ARG A 136 -1.40 -1.00 -2.58
N ARG A 137 -1.23 -0.54 -1.34
CA ARG A 137 -0.28 0.56 -1.03
C ARG A 137 1.14 0.19 -1.43
N TYR A 138 1.56 -1.04 -1.13
CA TYR A 138 2.88 -1.55 -1.50
C TYR A 138 3.06 -1.65 -3.03
N TYR A 139 2.11 -2.25 -3.73
CA TYR A 139 2.12 -2.36 -5.19
C TYR A 139 2.17 -0.97 -5.85
N ASN A 140 1.30 -0.04 -5.43
CA ASN A 140 1.27 1.31 -6.01
C ASN A 140 2.58 2.08 -5.74
N ALA A 141 3.25 1.85 -4.60
CA ALA A 141 4.57 2.41 -4.34
C ALA A 141 5.62 1.88 -5.33
N LEU A 142 5.62 0.57 -5.60
CA LEU A 142 6.52 -0.06 -6.57
C LEU A 142 6.24 0.42 -8.01
N VAL A 143 4.96 0.54 -8.39
CA VAL A 143 4.55 1.08 -9.69
C VAL A 143 5.00 2.52 -9.85
N ARG A 144 4.86 3.35 -8.81
CA ARG A 144 5.38 4.73 -8.79
C ARG A 144 6.88 4.77 -9.00
N ASP A 145 7.64 3.95 -8.27
CA ASP A 145 9.10 3.90 -8.43
C ASP A 145 9.50 3.41 -9.83
N LEU A 146 8.80 2.41 -10.37
CA LEU A 146 9.05 1.88 -11.72
C LEU A 146 8.79 2.95 -12.78
N ASN A 147 7.61 3.56 -12.75
CA ASN A 147 7.20 4.59 -13.70
C ASN A 147 8.16 5.78 -13.65
N THR A 148 8.56 6.22 -12.45
CA THR A 148 9.54 7.30 -12.27
C THR A 148 10.87 6.95 -12.95
N LYS A 149 11.39 5.73 -12.76
CA LYS A 149 12.66 5.32 -13.41
C LYS A 149 12.53 5.15 -14.93
N VAL A 150 11.40 4.65 -15.41
CA VAL A 150 11.14 4.51 -16.86
C VAL A 150 11.08 5.88 -17.54
N GLU A 151 10.64 6.93 -16.84
CA GLU A 151 10.49 8.28 -17.40
C GLU A 151 11.72 9.18 -17.16
N SER A 152 12.53 8.90 -16.16
CA SER A 152 13.70 9.73 -15.81
C SER A 152 14.90 9.51 -16.74
N VAL A 153 15.67 10.57 -17.01
CA VAL A 153 16.97 10.47 -17.71
C VAL A 153 18.07 10.24 -16.67
N PRO A 154 19.06 9.35 -16.93
CA PRO A 154 19.28 8.57 -18.15
C PRO A 154 18.59 7.20 -18.20
N SER A 155 17.83 6.81 -17.18
CA SER A 155 17.25 5.46 -17.06
C SER A 155 16.19 5.13 -18.12
N ASN A 156 15.53 6.13 -18.71
CA ASN A 156 14.57 5.97 -19.81
C ASN A 156 15.19 5.33 -21.07
N ILE A 157 16.44 5.64 -21.41
CA ILE A 157 17.16 5.04 -22.53
C ILE A 157 17.35 3.54 -22.25
N VAL A 158 17.82 3.21 -21.04
CA VAL A 158 18.04 1.82 -20.61
C VAL A 158 16.71 1.08 -20.52
N ALA A 159 15.63 1.71 -20.06
CA ALA A 159 14.30 1.12 -19.98
C ALA A 159 13.75 0.72 -21.36
N ASN A 160 13.95 1.57 -22.38
CA ASN A 160 13.56 1.25 -23.76
C ASN A 160 14.33 0.02 -24.29
N ILE A 161 15.64 -0.06 -24.03
CA ILE A 161 16.47 -1.21 -24.42
C ILE A 161 16.04 -2.48 -23.67
N ALA A 162 15.72 -2.36 -22.38
CA ALA A 162 15.26 -3.46 -21.53
C ALA A 162 13.81 -3.89 -21.78
N GLY A 163 13.06 -3.17 -22.63
CA GLY A 163 11.64 -3.41 -22.86
C GLY A 163 10.76 -3.21 -21.62
N VAL A 164 11.23 -2.43 -20.64
CA VAL A 164 10.50 -2.14 -19.41
C VAL A 164 9.59 -0.94 -19.65
N LYS A 165 8.28 -1.17 -19.58
CA LYS A 165 7.25 -0.15 -19.77
C LYS A 165 6.67 0.29 -18.43
N ARG A 166 5.88 1.38 -18.48
CA ARG A 166 5.07 1.81 -17.33
C ARG A 166 4.11 0.69 -16.92
N ALA A 167 3.90 0.56 -15.61
CA ALA A 167 2.88 -0.28 -15.03
C ALA A 167 1.66 0.56 -14.63
N GLU A 168 0.49 -0.07 -14.65
CA GLU A 168 -0.76 0.52 -14.17
C GLU A 168 -0.86 0.43 -12.64
N TYR A 169 -1.52 1.41 -12.02
CA TYR A 169 -1.81 1.37 -10.60
C TYR A 169 -3.03 0.48 -10.31
N PHE A 170 -3.07 -0.11 -9.12
CA PHE A 170 -4.25 -0.82 -8.62
C PHE A 170 -5.13 0.17 -7.87
N GLU A 171 -5.88 0.98 -8.60
CA GLU A 171 -6.77 2.01 -8.06
C GLU A 171 -8.07 2.04 -8.85
N THR A 172 -9.18 2.28 -8.15
CA THR A 172 -10.43 2.64 -8.81
C THR A 172 -10.24 4.02 -9.43
N PRO A 173 -10.61 4.26 -10.70
CA PRO A 173 -10.59 5.61 -11.27
C PRO A 173 -11.33 6.53 -10.30
N ALA A 174 -10.70 7.65 -9.93
CA ALA A 174 -11.14 8.54 -8.88
C ALA A 174 -12.64 8.85 -9.01
N THR A 175 -13.47 8.15 -8.25
CA THR A 175 -14.65 8.79 -7.70
C THR A 175 -14.06 9.78 -6.73
N GLU A 176 -14.12 11.07 -7.06
CA GLU A 176 -13.74 12.16 -6.18
C GLU A 176 -14.11 11.74 -4.77
N ALA A 177 -13.11 11.63 -3.89
CA ALA A 177 -13.36 11.45 -2.48
C ALA A 177 -14.12 12.71 -2.05
N ILE A 178 -15.45 12.65 -2.11
CA ILE A 178 -16.32 13.68 -1.55
C ILE A 178 -16.03 13.60 -0.07
N VAL A 179 -15.07 14.40 0.38
CA VAL A 179 -14.80 14.60 1.80
C VAL A 179 -16.13 15.07 2.39
N PRO A 180 -16.79 14.30 3.25
CA PRO A 180 -18.05 14.72 3.83
C PRO A 180 -17.75 15.94 4.70
N SER A 181 -18.13 17.12 4.20
CA SER A 181 -18.00 18.37 4.95
C SER A 181 -19.11 18.41 5.99
N VAL A 182 -18.76 18.19 7.25
CA VAL A 182 -19.71 18.35 8.35
C VAL A 182 -19.87 19.85 8.62
N SER A 183 -20.89 20.44 8.02
CA SER A 183 -21.34 21.79 8.36
C SER A 183 -22.34 21.70 9.51
N PHE A 184 -21.86 21.94 10.74
CA PHE A 184 -22.78 22.25 11.84
C PHE A 184 -23.35 23.63 11.56
N GLY A 185 -24.65 23.71 11.26
CA GLY A 185 -25.32 24.97 10.91
C GLY A 185 -25.08 26.04 11.97
N GLY A 186 -24.26 27.04 11.62
CA GLY A 186 -24.08 28.27 12.40
C GLY A 186 -25.35 29.09 12.31
N GLN A 187 -26.29 28.80 13.22
CA GLN A 187 -27.48 29.62 13.43
C GLN A 187 -27.03 30.98 13.97
N GLY A 188 -27.50 32.05 13.31
CA GLY A 188 -26.94 33.39 13.39
C GLY A 188 -26.90 33.99 14.80
N VAL A 189 -25.81 34.70 15.08
CA VAL A 189 -25.79 35.76 16.08
C VAL A 189 -25.79 37.06 15.29
N GLY A 190 -26.95 37.71 15.21
CA GLY A 190 -27.09 39.04 14.65
C GLY A 190 -26.48 40.10 15.56
N GLY A 191 -25.88 41.11 14.93
CA GLY A 191 -25.77 42.47 15.47
C GLY A 191 -24.61 42.75 16.43
N ALA A 192 -23.45 43.16 15.89
CA ALA A 192 -22.61 44.16 16.53
C ALA A 192 -21.77 44.89 15.47
N THR A 193 -22.09 46.16 15.26
CA THR A 193 -21.36 47.15 14.45
C THR A 193 -19.91 47.30 14.93
N PRO A 194 -18.91 47.43 14.03
CA PRO A 194 -17.56 47.78 14.44
C PRO A 194 -17.44 49.29 14.74
N PRO A 195 -16.74 49.73 15.81
CA PRO A 195 -16.44 51.13 16.03
C PRO A 195 -15.37 51.64 15.05
N PRO A 196 -15.43 52.91 14.61
CA PRO A 196 -14.50 53.47 13.66
C PRO A 196 -13.23 53.98 14.35
N GLY A 197 -12.08 53.71 13.72
CA GLY A 197 -10.84 54.43 13.96
C GLY A 197 -9.87 53.73 14.91
N VAL A 198 -8.81 53.15 14.34
CA VAL A 198 -7.44 53.57 14.66
C VAL A 198 -6.54 53.22 13.49
N SER A 199 -5.74 54.21 13.16
CA SER A 199 -4.94 54.39 11.96
C SER A 199 -3.87 53.32 11.74
N ALA A 200 -3.59 53.09 10.46
CA ALA A 200 -2.30 52.56 10.03
C ALA A 200 -1.16 53.47 10.54
N SER A 201 -0.16 52.85 11.17
CA SER A 201 1.16 53.45 11.37
C SER A 201 2.24 52.41 11.07
N THR A 202 2.84 52.60 9.90
CA THR A 202 4.19 52.22 9.49
C THR A 202 5.23 52.42 10.61
N GLN A 203 6.20 51.51 10.77
CA GLN A 203 7.66 51.82 10.73
C GLN A 203 8.60 50.62 11.07
N PRO A 204 9.90 50.72 10.73
CA PRO A 204 10.77 49.61 10.27
C PRO A 204 12.06 49.38 11.10
N GLY A 205 12.81 48.31 10.75
CA GLY A 205 14.25 48.11 11.04
C GLY A 205 14.66 47.91 12.51
N ALA A 206 15.82 47.40 12.91
CA ALA A 206 16.94 46.70 12.30
C ALA A 206 17.86 46.25 13.47
N LEU A 207 18.62 45.16 13.28
CA LEU A 207 19.96 44.86 13.84
C LEU A 207 20.20 44.85 15.37
N GLY A 208 20.66 43.70 15.88
CA GLY A 208 21.38 43.58 17.15
C GLY A 208 21.86 42.15 17.41
N GLY A 209 23.16 41.91 17.21
CA GLY A 209 23.84 40.63 17.47
C GLY A 209 24.22 40.39 18.95
N PRO A 210 25.23 39.54 19.25
CA PRO A 210 25.04 38.33 20.06
C PRO A 210 25.64 38.40 21.48
N SER A 211 25.11 37.57 22.39
CA SER A 211 25.68 37.35 23.72
C SER A 211 26.09 35.88 23.91
N THR A 212 27.39 35.72 24.09
CA THR A 212 28.25 34.60 24.52
C THR A 212 27.78 33.87 25.80
N GLN A 213 27.76 32.52 25.84
CA GLN A 213 28.74 31.56 26.44
C GLN A 213 28.23 30.91 27.77
N PRO A 214 28.85 29.85 28.37
CA PRO A 214 29.76 28.80 27.85
C PRO A 214 29.57 27.35 28.43
N GLY A 215 30.26 26.36 27.82
CA GLY A 215 30.78 25.13 28.48
C GLY A 215 29.86 23.89 28.45
N ALA A 216 30.28 22.65 28.17
CA ALA A 216 31.60 22.02 28.03
C ALA A 216 31.51 20.79 27.09
N ALA A 217 32.63 20.45 26.46
CA ALA A 217 32.82 19.33 25.51
C ALA A 217 33.55 18.14 26.20
N PRO A 218 34.17 17.18 25.47
CA PRO A 218 33.57 15.89 25.10
C PRO A 218 34.37 14.67 25.58
N GLY A 219 33.77 13.48 25.57
CA GLY A 219 34.47 12.19 25.70
C GLY A 219 33.47 11.04 25.67
N ALA A 220 33.74 9.82 25.21
CA ALA A 220 34.83 9.22 24.46
C ALA A 220 34.23 7.90 23.92
N LEU A 221 34.62 7.47 22.73
CA LEU A 221 34.24 6.18 22.14
C LEU A 221 34.85 5.02 22.95
N PRO A 222 34.12 3.91 23.15
CA PRO A 222 34.76 2.62 23.39
C PRO A 222 34.92 1.81 22.10
N GLN A 223 36.11 1.24 21.98
CA GLN A 223 36.63 0.44 20.86
C GLN A 223 36.05 -0.98 20.82
N ALA A 224 36.22 -1.60 19.66
CA ALA A 224 35.94 -2.99 19.33
C ALA A 224 36.64 -4.02 20.23
N GLN A 225 35.96 -5.15 20.46
CA GLN A 225 36.58 -6.42 20.86
C GLN A 225 36.07 -7.54 19.95
N ALA A 226 37.03 -8.25 19.35
CA ALA A 226 36.85 -9.45 18.54
C ALA A 226 36.84 -10.72 19.45
N PRO A 227 36.50 -11.91 18.91
CA PRO A 227 35.78 -12.95 19.64
C PRO A 227 36.71 -13.96 20.34
N GLY A 228 36.21 -14.57 21.42
CA GLY A 228 36.83 -15.74 22.04
C GLY A 228 35.86 -16.44 22.97
N GLY A 229 35.77 -17.77 22.85
CA GLY A 229 35.11 -18.62 23.85
C GLY A 229 34.18 -19.66 23.27
N ALA A 230 34.77 -20.79 22.84
CA ALA A 230 34.07 -22.04 22.64
C ALA A 230 33.52 -22.58 23.97
N GLN A 231 32.30 -23.14 23.97
CA GLN A 231 31.93 -24.23 24.88
C GLN A 231 30.74 -25.04 24.34
N PRO A 232 30.65 -26.34 24.70
CA PRO A 232 30.15 -27.40 23.82
C PRO A 232 28.68 -27.78 24.00
N ASP A 233 28.14 -28.40 22.95
CA ASP A 233 26.86 -29.12 22.89
C ASP A 233 26.73 -30.23 23.94
N PRO A 234 25.57 -30.37 24.59
CA PRO A 234 25.15 -31.59 25.24
C PRO A 234 24.10 -32.35 24.41
N THR A 235 24.51 -33.50 23.87
CA THR A 235 23.76 -34.78 23.89
C THR A 235 22.27 -34.81 23.49
N THR A 236 22.02 -35.29 22.27
CA THR A 236 20.88 -36.18 21.93
C THR A 236 21.48 -37.28 21.05
N ASP A 237 21.94 -38.38 21.64
CA ASP A 237 21.20 -39.63 21.82
C ASP A 237 20.58 -40.15 20.51
N SER A 238 21.43 -40.74 19.68
CA SER A 238 21.05 -41.61 18.57
C SER A 238 21.11 -43.06 19.05
N GLY A 239 20.01 -43.56 19.58
CA GLY A 239 19.81 -44.98 19.87
C GLY A 239 19.48 -45.74 18.59
N THR A 240 20.44 -46.50 18.04
CA THR A 240 20.31 -47.91 17.57
C THR A 240 21.69 -48.38 17.09
N PRO A 241 22.16 -49.59 17.46
CA PRO A 241 21.71 -50.78 16.75
C PRO A 241 21.52 -52.01 17.65
N GLN A 242 20.58 -52.88 17.30
CA GLN A 242 20.60 -54.28 17.72
C GLN A 242 20.32 -55.19 16.52
N ALA A 243 21.19 -56.22 16.45
CA ALA A 243 21.11 -57.52 15.78
C ALA A 243 21.01 -57.56 14.24
#